data_AF-A0A523V4J2-F1
#
_entry.id   AF-A0A523V4J2-F1
#
_cell.length_a   1.000
_cell.length_b   1.000
_cell.length_c   1.000
_cell.angle_alpha   90.00
_cell.angle_beta   90.00
_cell.angle_gamma   90.00
#
_symmetry.space_group_name_H-M   'P 1'
#
loop_
_entity.id
_entity.type
_entity.pdbx_description
1 polymer ?
#
loop_
_entity_poly.entity_id
_entity_poly.type
_entity_poly.pdbx_seq_one_letter_code
_entity_poly.pdbx_strand_id
1 'polypeptide(L)' 'METETPALSAKLPSRIARLEELAYNLWWSWRREARNLFKRLDYPLWRSTSHNP' A
#
# COMPACT_ATOMS: atom_id res chain seq x y z
N MET A 1 11.50 -23.43 -7.39
CA MET A 1 10.04 -23.65 -7.20
C MET A 1 9.45 -22.25 -7.16
N GLU A 2 9.06 -21.74 -8.33
CA GLU A 2 8.57 -20.36 -8.49
C GLU A 2 7.25 -20.25 -7.74
N THR A 3 7.22 -19.58 -6.60
CA THR A 3 5.95 -19.27 -5.92
C THR A 3 5.29 -18.14 -6.71
N GLU A 4 4.35 -18.48 -7.59
CA GLU A 4 3.49 -17.52 -8.25
C GLU A 4 2.64 -16.82 -7.18
N THR A 5 3.14 -15.71 -6.66
CA THR A 5 2.41 -14.88 -5.71
C THR A 5 1.30 -14.21 -6.50
N PRO A 6 0.01 -14.47 -6.22
CA PRO A 6 -1.06 -13.83 -6.95
C PRO A 6 -0.91 -12.32 -6.79
N ALA A 7 -0.92 -11.60 -7.92
CA ALA A 7 -0.78 -10.15 -7.95
C ALA A 7 -1.76 -9.50 -6.96
N LEU A 8 -1.31 -8.48 -6.24
CA LEU A 8 -2.12 -7.83 -5.19
C LEU A 8 -3.42 -7.26 -5.79
N SER A 9 -3.39 -6.85 -7.06
CA SER A 9 -4.54 -6.45 -7.87
C SER A 9 -5.64 -7.51 -7.95
N ALA A 10 -5.32 -8.80 -7.93
CA ALA A 10 -6.32 -9.87 -7.92
C ALA A 10 -7.08 -9.97 -6.59
N LYS A 11 -6.50 -9.41 -5.50
CA LYS A 11 -7.09 -9.37 -4.17
C LYS A 11 -7.82 -8.05 -3.87
N LEU A 12 -7.65 -7.04 -4.72
CA LEU A 12 -8.23 -5.71 -4.55
C LEU A 12 -9.50 -5.56 -5.42
N PRO A 13 -10.57 -4.93 -4.91
CA PRO A 13 -11.70 -4.52 -5.73
C PRO A 13 -11.26 -3.64 -6.91
N SER A 14 -11.89 -3.79 -8.08
CA SER A 14 -11.49 -3.06 -9.31
C SER A 14 -11.41 -1.55 -9.13
N ARG A 15 -12.25 -0.97 -8.26
CA ARG A 15 -12.25 0.48 -7.96
C ARG A 15 -10.95 0.97 -7.29
N ILE A 16 -10.22 0.08 -6.62
CA ILE A 16 -8.98 0.40 -5.88
C ILE A 16 -7.80 -0.47 -6.30
N ALA A 17 -7.87 -1.17 -7.44
CA ALA A 17 -6.81 -2.05 -7.92
C ALA A 17 -5.45 -1.35 -8.06
N ARG A 18 -5.45 -0.04 -8.33
CA ARG A 18 -4.25 0.80 -8.44
C ARG A 18 -3.55 1.09 -7.10
N LEU A 19 -4.13 0.70 -5.96
CA LEU A 19 -3.42 0.77 -4.68
C LEU A 19 -2.19 -0.14 -4.67
N GLU A 20 -2.16 -1.22 -5.46
CA GLU A 20 -0.98 -2.05 -5.67
C GLU A 20 0.20 -1.23 -6.23
N GLU A 21 -0.06 -0.40 -7.26
CA GLU A 21 0.96 0.49 -7.84
C GLU A 21 1.52 1.45 -6.78
N LEU A 22 0.64 1.98 -5.93
CA LEU A 22 1.02 2.88 -4.86
C LEU A 22 1.82 2.17 -3.77
N ALA A 23 1.47 0.93 -3.39
CA ALA A 23 2.20 0.18 -2.37
C ALA A 23 3.65 -0.13 -2.81
N TYR A 24 3.84 -0.53 -4.08
CA TYR A 24 5.16 -0.86 -4.62
C TYR A 24 5.98 0.33 -5.12
N ASN A 25 5.37 1.51 -5.28
CA ASN A 25 6.09 2.70 -5.68
C ASN A 25 6.79 3.37 -4.49
N LEU A 26 8.04 2.97 -4.21
CA LEU A 26 8.83 3.43 -3.04
C LEU A 26 8.89 4.96 -2.87
N TRP A 27 8.60 5.73 -3.91
CA TRP A 27 8.45 7.19 -3.83
C TRP A 27 7.53 7.69 -2.71
N TRP A 28 6.49 6.92 -2.35
CA TRP A 28 5.60 7.32 -1.27
C TRP A 28 6.33 7.40 0.09
N SER A 29 7.40 6.63 0.28
CA SER A 29 8.11 6.52 1.57
C SER A 29 8.86 7.79 1.96
N TRP A 30 9.32 8.57 0.98
CA TRP A 30 10.01 9.84 1.22
C TRP A 30 9.14 11.08 0.98
N ARG A 31 7.95 10.93 0.38
CA ARG A 31 7.02 12.05 0.16
C ARG A 31 6.04 12.21 1.32
N ARG A 32 6.15 13.32 2.05
CA ARG A 32 5.35 13.60 3.26
C ARG A 32 3.85 13.55 3.01
N GLU A 33 3.41 14.08 1.88
CA GLU A 33 2.01 14.12 1.47
C GLU A 33 1.44 12.71 1.23
N ALA A 34 2.23 11.84 0.61
CA ALA A 34 1.84 10.45 0.36
C ALA A 34 1.75 9.65 1.68
N ARG A 35 2.71 9.81 2.59
CA ARG A 35 2.61 9.22 3.94
C ARG A 35 1.39 9.71 4.71
N ASN A 36 1.04 10.98 4.58
CA ASN A 36 -0.15 11.54 5.23
C ASN A 36 -1.45 10.91 4.68
N LEU A 37 -1.48 10.49 3.41
CA LEU A 37 -2.62 9.78 2.83
C LEU A 37 -2.83 8.43 3.52
N PHE A 38 -1.78 7.59 3.60
CA PHE A 38 -1.86 6.28 4.27
C PHE A 38 -2.18 6.41 5.76
N LYS A 39 -1.60 7.42 6.43
CA LYS A 39 -1.93 7.74 7.82
C LYS A 39 -3.41 8.11 8.03
N ARG A 40 -4.03 8.78 7.07
CA ARG A 40 -5.45 9.20 7.12
C ARG A 40 -6.41 8.06 6.78
N LEU A 41 -5.97 7.06 6.01
CA LEU A 41 -6.75 5.87 5.66
C LEU A 41 -7.03 5.02 6.90
N ASP A 42 -5.99 4.66 7.63
CA ASP A 42 -6.11 3.90 8.89
C ASP A 42 -4.89 4.19 9.78
N TYR A 43 -5.09 5.05 10.79
CA TYR A 43 -4.01 5.44 11.69
C TYR A 43 -3.55 4.31 12.63
N PRO A 44 -4.44 3.54 13.28
CA PRO A 44 -4.05 2.35 14.04
C PRO A 44 -3.21 1.37 13.22
N LEU A 45 -3.67 1.03 12.01
CA LEU A 45 -2.96 0.08 11.13
C LEU A 45 -1.59 0.64 10.76
N TRP A 46 -1.53 1.90 10.30
CA TRP A 46 -0.30 2.62 9.98
C TRP A 46 0.74 2.60 11.11
N ARG A 47 0.29 2.72 12.36
CA ARG A 47 1.16 2.62 13.55
C ARG A 47 1.62 1.19 13.81
N SER A 48 0.71 0.21 13.71
CA SER A 48 1.01 -1.22 13.96
C SER A 48 1.97 -1.83 12.94
N THR A 49 1.92 -1.36 11.68
CA THR A 49 2.79 -1.84 10.60
C THR A 49 4.12 -1.07 10.52
N SER A 50 4.45 -0.26 11.53
CA SER A 50 5.65 0.59 11.55
C SER A 50 5.74 1.50 10.32
N HIS A 51 4.62 2.08 9.92
CA HIS A 51 4.50 2.98 8.76
C HIS A 51 4.69 2.29 7.40
N ASN A 52 4.40 0.98 7.34
CA ASN A 52 4.31 0.22 6.10
C ASN A 52 2.83 0.13 5.66
N PRO A 53 2.42 0.81 4.58
CA PRO A 53 1.05 0.84 4.10
C PRO A 53 0.59 -0.47 3.48
#